data_AF-A0A964JNJ9-F1
#
_entry.id   AF-A0A964JNJ9-F1
#
_cell.length_a   1.000
_cell.length_b   1.000
_cell.length_c   1.000
_cell.angle_alpha   90.00
_cell.angle_beta   90.00
_cell.angle_gamma   90.00
#
_symmetry.space_group_name_H-M   'P 1'
#
loop_
_entity.id
_entity.type
_entity.pdbx_description
1 polymer ?
#
loop_
_entity_poly.entity_id
_entity_poly.type
_entity_poly.pdbx_seq_one_letter_code
_entity_poly.pdbx_strand_id
1 'polypeptide(L)'
;MNAPKPHQQSHPYGLYFIIGFVLGTASTMVLTSLLHPLLIDTPTWVRLIVAVSPLIVGAAYGARTFTFGRHGALTLRSALRRALPF
;
A
#
# COMPACT_ATOMS: atom_id res chain seq x y z
N MET A 1 37.88 17.47 -19.94
CA MET A 1 36.42 17.70 -19.81
C MET A 1 35.82 16.47 -19.14
N ASN A 2 35.53 16.54 -17.83
CA ASN A 2 34.86 15.45 -17.13
C ASN A 2 33.35 15.56 -17.40
N ALA A 3 32.79 14.54 -18.06
CA ALA A 3 31.35 14.43 -18.24
C ALA A 3 30.67 14.34 -16.86
N PRO A 4 29.58 15.08 -16.61
CA PRO A 4 28.83 14.95 -15.37
C PRO A 4 28.27 13.53 -15.28
N LYS A 5 28.57 12.84 -14.17
CA LYS A 5 27.94 11.55 -13.84
C LYS A 5 26.42 11.74 -13.87
N PRO A 6 25.64 10.84 -14.52
CA PRO A 6 24.19 10.92 -14.46
C PRO A 6 23.80 10.89 -12.99
N HIS A 7 23.14 11.94 -12.53
CA HIS A 7 22.57 12.00 -11.20
C HIS A 7 21.76 10.73 -11.02
N GLN A 8 22.23 9.88 -10.10
CA GLN A 8 21.57 8.66 -9.68
C GLN A 8 20.22 9.09 -9.12
N GLN A 9 19.21 9.13 -9.99
CA GLN A 9 17.82 9.42 -9.64
C GLN A 9 17.44 8.41 -8.59
N SER A 10 17.43 8.86 -7.33
CA SER A 10 16.83 8.17 -6.21
C SER A 10 15.38 7.91 -6.59
N HIS A 11 15.13 6.70 -7.09
CA HIS A 11 13.87 6.30 -7.67
C HIS A 11 12.70 6.71 -6.74
N PRO A 12 11.81 7.65 -7.15
CA PRO A 12 10.72 8.14 -6.31
C PRO A 12 9.69 7.06 -5.98
N TYR A 13 9.82 5.87 -6.55
CA TYR A 13 8.92 4.75 -6.37
C TYR A 13 8.89 4.20 -4.95
N GLY A 14 9.95 4.38 -4.14
CA GLY A 14 9.89 4.06 -2.71
C GLY A 14 8.76 4.83 -2.00
N LEU A 15 8.54 6.09 -2.42
CA LEU A 15 7.47 6.95 -1.91
C LEU A 15 6.08 6.45 -2.36
N TYR A 16 6.00 5.78 -3.51
CA TYR A 16 4.76 5.21 -4.05
C TYR A 16 4.34 3.98 -3.23
N PHE A 17 5.32 3.15 -2.86
CA PHE A 17 5.10 2.06 -1.92
C PHE A 17 4.59 2.58 -0.59
N ILE A 18 5.26 3.58 0.01
CA ILE A 18 4.90 4.12 1.32
C ILE A 18 3.48 4.71 1.30
N ILE A 19 3.17 5.52 0.29
CA ILE A 19 1.84 6.14 0.18
C ILE A 19 0.77 5.07 -0.02
N GLY A 20 0.99 4.10 -0.92
CA GLY A 20 0.07 2.98 -1.07
C GLY A 20 -0.09 2.21 0.24
N PHE A 21 1.02 1.85 0.89
CA PHE A 21 1.01 1.13 2.16
C PHE A 21 0.16 1.82 3.23
N VAL A 22 0.38 3.11 3.45
CA VAL A 22 -0.38 3.90 4.41
C VAL A 22 -1.86 3.95 4.04
N LEU A 23 -2.19 4.16 2.77
CA LEU A 23 -3.58 4.21 2.31
C LEU A 23 -4.30 2.87 2.56
N GLY A 24 -3.69 1.76 2.13
CA GLY A 24 -4.27 0.43 2.29
C GLY A 24 -4.42 0.01 3.76
N THR A 25 -3.43 0.35 4.58
CA THR A 25 -3.48 0.08 6.04
C THR A 25 -4.58 0.89 6.70
N ALA A 26 -4.67 2.19 6.41
CA ALA A 26 -5.68 3.08 6.99
C ALA A 26 -7.10 2.67 6.59
N SER A 27 -7.35 2.38 5.31
CA SER A 27 -8.65 1.92 4.84
C SER A 27 -9.08 0.61 5.50
N THR A 28 -8.15 -0.34 5.63
CA THR A 28 -8.45 -1.62 6.28
C THR A 28 -8.67 -1.46 7.78
N MET A 29 -7.91 -0.59 8.45
CA MET A 29 -8.14 -0.26 9.87
C MET A 29 -9.52 0.32 10.11
N VAL A 30 -9.97 1.25 9.25
CA VAL A 30 -11.32 1.82 9.35
C VAL A 30 -12.37 0.71 9.19
N LEU A 31 -12.22 -0.15 8.18
CA LEU A 31 -13.13 -1.27 7.95
C LEU A 31 -13.17 -2.23 9.14
N THR A 32 -12.00 -2.59 9.67
CA THR A 32 -11.86 -3.45 10.85
C THR A 32 -12.53 -2.82 12.08
N SER A 33 -12.35 -1.51 12.31
CA SER A 33 -13.01 -0.80 13.42
C SER A 33 -14.52 -0.78 13.28
N LEU A 34 -15.06 -0.61 12.06
CA LEU A 34 -16.50 -0.68 11.79
C LEU A 34 -17.06 -2.09 12.00
N LEU A 35 -16.27 -3.12 11.71
CA LEU A 35 -16.65 -4.53 11.89
C LEU A 35 -16.37 -5.05 13.31
N HIS A 36 -15.66 -4.29 14.15
CA HIS A 36 -15.30 -4.68 15.52
C HIS A 36 -16.49 -5.17 16.36
N PRO A 37 -17.69 -4.55 16.30
CA PRO A 37 -18.85 -5.03 17.06
C PRO A 37 -19.29 -6.45 16.66
N LEU A 38 -19.11 -6.82 15.38
CA LEU A 38 -19.47 -8.14 14.85
C LEU A 38 -18.42 -9.22 15.16
N LEU A 39 -17.22 -8.80 15.59
CA LEU A 39 -16.09 -9.68 15.88
C LEU A 39 -15.98 -10.07 17.36
N ILE A 40 -16.88 -9.61 18.22
CA ILE A 40 -16.84 -9.88 19.66
C ILE A 40 -16.97 -11.37 19.98
N ASP A 41 -17.87 -12.09 19.30
CA ASP A 41 -18.10 -13.52 19.52
C ASP A 41 -17.28 -14.43 18.59
N THR A 42 -16.34 -13.85 17.83
CA THR A 42 -15.52 -14.64 16.90
C THR A 42 -14.34 -15.32 17.58
N PRO A 43 -13.93 -16.52 17.10
CA PRO A 43 -12.78 -17.24 17.64
C PRO A 43 -11.49 -16.40 17.63
N THR A 44 -10.61 -16.60 18.62
CA THR A 44 -9.35 -15.83 18.78
C THR A 44 -8.47 -15.82 17.53
N TRP A 45 -8.44 -16.92 16.76
CA TRP A 45 -7.67 -16.99 15.52
C TRP A 45 -8.20 -16.02 14.44
N VAL A 46 -9.51 -15.79 14.39
CA VAL A 46 -10.14 -14.82 13.48
C VAL A 46 -9.75 -13.40 13.88
N ARG A 47 -9.76 -13.09 15.18
CA ARG A 47 -9.31 -11.79 15.70
C ARG A 47 -7.84 -11.51 15.37
N LEU A 48 -6.98 -12.52 15.43
CA LEU A 48 -5.57 -12.42 15.00
C LEU A 48 -5.44 -12.12 13.51
N ILE A 49 -6.19 -12.83 12.65
CA ILE A 49 -6.19 -12.55 11.20
C ILE A 49 -6.65 -11.12 10.92
N VAL A 50 -7.72 -10.68 11.59
CA VAL A 50 -8.27 -9.33 11.42
C VAL A 50 -7.31 -8.26 11.94
N ALA A 51 -6.56 -8.54 13.01
CA ALA A 51 -5.54 -7.63 13.53
C ALA A 51 -4.32 -7.48 12.59
N VAL A 52 -3.95 -8.54 11.88
CA VAL A 52 -2.82 -8.54 10.93
C VAL A 52 -3.25 -8.09 9.52
N SER A 53 -4.54 -8.16 9.20
CA SER A 53 -5.08 -7.81 7.87
C SER A 53 -4.68 -6.41 7.38
N PRO A 54 -4.64 -5.34 8.21
CA PRO A 54 -4.30 -4.01 7.71
C PRO A 54 -2.88 -3.93 7.18
N LEU A 55 -1.93 -4.64 7.82
CA LEU A 55 -0.54 -4.69 7.37
C LEU A 55 -0.41 -5.46 6.05
N ILE A 56 -1.12 -6.57 5.90
CA ILE A 56 -1.09 -7.38 4.68
C ILE A 56 -1.70 -6.60 3.51
N VAL A 57 -2.89 -6.00 3.72
CA VAL A 57 -3.58 -5.22 2.69
C VAL A 57 -2.77 -3.97 2.33
N GLY A 58 -2.22 -3.27 3.33
CA GLY A 58 -1.29 -2.18 3.13
C GLY A 58 -0.10 -2.59 2.27
N ALA A 59 0.60 -3.68 2.63
CA ALA A 59 1.75 -4.17 1.88
C ALA A 59 1.40 -4.54 0.44
N ALA A 60 0.28 -5.22 0.23
CA ALA A 60 -0.18 -5.59 -1.11
C ALA A 60 -0.51 -4.36 -1.98
N TYR A 61 -1.19 -3.37 -1.41
CA TYR A 61 -1.56 -2.15 -2.13
C TYR A 61 -0.35 -1.24 -2.41
N GLY A 62 0.56 -1.11 -1.44
CA GLY A 62 1.86 -0.45 -1.62
C GLY A 62 2.69 -1.12 -2.72
N ALA A 63 2.78 -2.44 -2.72
CA ALA A 63 3.50 -3.20 -3.74
C ALA A 63 2.89 -3.00 -5.14
N ARG A 64 1.56 -3.03 -5.28
CA ARG A 64 0.88 -2.73 -6.56
C ARG A 64 1.18 -1.32 -7.04
N THR A 65 1.06 -0.33 -6.15
CA THR A 65 1.33 1.08 -6.48
C THR A 65 2.77 1.29 -6.92
N PHE A 66 3.72 0.64 -6.24
CA PHE A 66 5.13 0.62 -6.63
C PHE A 66 5.32 -0.01 -8.01
N THR A 67 4.77 -1.20 -8.25
CA THR A 67 4.92 -1.93 -9.51
C THR A 67 4.37 -1.12 -10.68
N PHE A 68 3.19 -0.49 -10.52
CA PHE A 68 2.62 0.36 -11.56
C PHE A 68 3.41 1.64 -11.80
N GLY A 69 3.89 2.29 -10.72
CA GLY A 69 4.78 3.45 -10.84
C GLY A 69 6.07 3.11 -11.59
N ARG A 70 6.69 1.97 -11.24
CA ARG A 70 7.96 1.52 -11.82
C ARG A 70 7.84 1.02 -13.25
N HIS A 71 6.87 0.15 -13.54
CA HIS A 71 6.73 -0.48 -14.88
C HIS A 71 6.10 0.47 -15.91
N GLY A 72 5.19 1.34 -15.49
CA GLY A 72 4.47 2.23 -16.41
C GLY A 72 5.03 3.65 -16.50
N ALA A 73 6.10 3.98 -15.75
CA ALA A 73 6.55 5.36 -15.52
C ALA A 73 5.38 6.31 -15.17
N LEU A 74 4.38 5.77 -14.47
CA LEU A 74 3.14 6.47 -14.17
C LEU A 74 3.37 7.44 -13.02
N THR A 75 2.68 8.58 -13.05
CA THR A 75 2.61 9.47 -11.89
C THR A 75 1.92 8.77 -10.73
N LEU A 76 2.24 9.16 -9.49
CA LEU A 76 1.68 8.58 -8.26
C LEU A 76 0.15 8.47 -8.30
N ARG A 77 -0.55 9.52 -8.74
CA ARG A 77 -2.02 9.54 -8.87
C ARG A 77 -2.53 8.45 -9.81
N SER A 78 -1.84 8.23 -10.93
CA SER A 78 -2.21 7.22 -11.92
C SER A 78 -1.88 5.82 -11.43
N ALA A 79 -0.74 5.64 -10.77
CA ALA A 79 -0.35 4.38 -10.13
C ALA A 79 -1.34 3.98 -9.03
N LEU A 80 -1.76 4.93 -8.17
CA LEU A 80 -2.78 4.69 -7.14
C LEU A 80 -4.13 4.32 -7.75
N ARG A 81 -4.60 5.07 -8.77
CA ARG A 81 -5.86 4.73 -9.46
C ARG A 81 -5.86 3.33 -10.05
N ARG A 82 -4.71 2.88 -10.56
CA ARG A 82 -4.57 1.55 -11.16
C ARG A 82 -4.34 0.44 -10.13
N ALA A 83 -3.82 0.80 -8.95
CA ALA A 83 -3.67 -0.12 -7.82
C ALA A 83 -4.99 -0.46 -7.13
N LEU A 84 -6.00 0.41 -7.26
CA LEU A 84 -7.35 0.19 -6.74
C LEU A 84 -8.00 -1.03 -7.41
N PRO A 85 -8.56 -1.97 -6.64
CA PRO A 85 -9.19 -3.18 -7.18
C PRO A 85 -10.62 -2.95 -7.73
N PHE A 86 -10.95 -1.73 -8.18
CA PHE A 86 -12.28 -1.36 -8.68
C PHE A 86 -12.27 -1.20 -10.20
#